data_AF-A0A967LBJ1-F1
#
_entry.id   AF-A0A967LBJ1-F1
#
_cell.length_a   1.000
_cell.length_b   1.000
_cell.length_c   1.000
_cell.angle_alpha   90.00
_cell.angle_beta   90.00
_cell.angle_gamma   90.00
#
_symmetry.space_group_name_H-M   'P 1'
#
loop_
_entity.id
_entity.type
_entity.pdbx_description
1 polymer ?
#
loop_
_entity_poly.entity_id
_entity_poly.type
_entity_poly.pdbx_seq_one_letter_code
_entity_poly.pdbx_strand_id
1 'polypeptide(L)'
;MNDFAKAKIVFALALIGVLFAIHPVVRDFGDAGYSYFGAVLQFRVIYHAMLGLLGCVIYFYAVDFITDNPLGVAHRIGNLFYAMALLFPPVFALVAASIKVAEGVVWLSDSSLAGEISKVAIAGIAGGFGLLLARCASGHMTRRDREENVNRLAFQSKGHLQRAEELLEGGHHDLVALEAFRCVESVLQRALLDGNVAISSSRANQLIPIAARAGVIPEHLVGVFHELRVARNRAVHTRDEFTDKDASWFLDTTRKLIGSVRGARVAEGNRDKMACQPLPGGRAVAEG
;
A
#
# COMPACT_ATOMS: atom_id res chain seq x y z
N MET A 1 0.10 12.78 2.18
CA MET A 1 0.77 11.62 2.83
C MET A 1 0.20 11.42 4.23
N ASN A 2 -0.15 10.18 4.57
CA ASN A 2 -0.68 9.82 5.88
C ASN A 2 0.39 10.01 6.97
N ASP A 3 0.00 10.32 8.20
CA ASP A 3 0.96 10.59 9.28
C ASP A 3 1.76 9.34 9.66
N PHE A 4 1.15 8.17 9.51
CA PHE A 4 1.85 6.91 9.69
C PHE A 4 2.93 6.64 8.62
N ALA A 5 2.71 7.02 7.35
CA ALA A 5 3.73 6.90 6.31
C ALA A 5 4.91 7.87 6.56
N LYS A 6 4.62 9.10 7.00
CA LYS A 6 5.66 10.05 7.45
C LYS A 6 6.49 9.45 8.59
N ALA A 7 5.84 8.84 9.58
CA ALA A 7 6.52 8.21 10.71
C ALA A 7 7.47 7.10 10.26
N LYS A 8 7.08 6.24 9.29
CA LYS A 8 7.96 5.20 8.74
C LYS A 8 9.20 5.77 8.05
N ILE A 9 9.05 6.86 7.28
CA ILE A 9 10.18 7.54 6.62
C ILE A 9 11.12 8.16 7.65
N VAL A 10 10.58 8.90 8.62
CA VAL A 10 11.38 9.51 9.70
C VAL A 10 12.12 8.46 10.50
N PHE A 11 11.46 7.33 10.81
CA PHE A 11 12.09 6.21 11.48
C PHE A 11 13.21 5.58 10.63
N ALA A 12 12.99 5.36 9.34
CA ALA A 12 14.01 4.81 8.44
C ALA A 12 15.23 5.74 8.35
N LEU A 13 15.02 7.05 8.26
CA LEU A 13 16.08 8.06 8.29
C LEU A 13 16.83 8.05 9.62
N ALA A 14 16.12 7.96 10.75
CA ALA A 14 16.74 7.86 12.07
C ALA A 14 17.62 6.60 12.18
N LEU A 15 17.13 5.45 11.67
CA LEU A 15 17.90 4.21 11.68
C LEU A 15 19.14 4.28 10.78
N ILE A 16 19.06 4.95 9.63
CA ILE A 16 20.25 5.28 8.82
C ILE A 16 21.23 6.16 9.60
N GLY A 17 20.73 7.16 10.34
CA GLY A 17 21.56 8.01 11.20
C GLY A 17 22.29 7.21 12.28
N VAL A 18 21.59 6.27 12.93
CA VAL A 18 22.19 5.33 13.90
C VAL A 18 23.24 4.46 13.21
N LEU A 19 22.96 3.96 11.99
CA LEU A 19 23.93 3.20 11.22
C LEU A 19 25.19 4.01 10.91
N PHE A 20 25.07 5.28 10.56
CA PHE A 20 26.23 6.14 10.36
C PHE A 20 26.99 6.38 11.67
N ALA A 21 26.30 6.54 12.79
CA ALA A 21 26.94 6.72 14.10
C ALA A 21 27.76 5.49 14.53
N ILE A 22 27.29 4.27 14.22
CA ILE A 22 28.03 3.03 14.51
C ILE A 22 29.05 2.64 13.44
N HIS A 23 29.14 3.39 12.33
CA HIS A 23 30.08 3.11 11.24
C HIS A 23 31.54 2.94 11.70
N PRO A 24 32.09 3.74 12.64
CA PRO A 24 33.45 3.54 13.14
C PRO A 24 33.65 2.16 13.77
N VAL A 25 32.69 1.72 14.58
CA VAL A 25 32.70 0.38 15.21
C VAL A 25 32.64 -0.71 14.14
N VAL A 26 31.78 -0.55 13.13
CA VAL A 26 31.69 -1.49 12.01
C VAL A 26 32.96 -1.50 11.17
N ARG A 27 33.68 -0.39 11.06
CA ARG A 27 34.96 -0.35 10.35
C ARG A 27 36.04 -1.11 11.11
N ASP A 28 36.09 -0.93 12.43
CA ASP A 28 37.13 -1.52 13.27
C ASP A 28 36.90 -3.04 13.52
N PHE A 29 35.64 -3.50 13.48
CA PHE A 29 35.26 -4.91 13.56
C PHE A 29 34.73 -5.49 12.23
N GLY A 30 34.92 -4.78 11.12
CA GLY A 30 34.22 -5.10 9.86
C GLY A 30 34.64 -6.41 9.22
N ASP A 31 35.87 -6.82 9.49
CA ASP A 31 36.46 -8.06 8.99
C ASP A 31 36.19 -9.23 9.96
N ALA A 32 35.74 -8.93 11.18
CA ALA A 32 35.15 -9.95 12.03
C ALA A 32 33.85 -10.43 11.37
N GLY A 33 33.65 -11.74 11.38
CA GLY A 33 32.54 -12.36 10.72
C GLY A 33 32.45 -13.82 11.11
N TYR A 34 31.32 -14.42 10.80
CA TYR A 34 31.14 -15.85 11.00
C TYR A 34 31.43 -16.56 9.69
N SER A 35 32.29 -17.58 9.73
CA SER A 35 32.43 -18.46 8.58
C SER A 35 31.13 -19.24 8.41
N TYR A 36 30.41 -18.94 7.34
CA TYR A 36 29.13 -19.51 7.02
C TYR A 36 29.19 -20.03 5.57
N PHE A 37 29.15 -21.36 5.40
CA PHE A 37 29.18 -22.01 4.08
C PHE A 37 30.44 -21.70 3.25
N GLY A 38 31.62 -21.65 3.89
CA GLY A 38 32.89 -21.29 3.23
C GLY A 38 33.01 -19.81 2.83
N ALA A 39 31.95 -19.02 3.04
CA ALA A 39 31.95 -17.57 2.91
C ALA A 39 32.01 -16.93 4.30
N VAL A 40 32.87 -15.93 4.48
CA VAL A 40 32.90 -15.16 5.72
C VAL A 40 31.78 -14.13 5.65
N LEU A 41 30.72 -14.34 6.42
CA LEU A 41 29.67 -13.35 6.59
C LEU A 41 30.21 -12.24 7.49
N GLN A 42 30.81 -11.24 6.85
CA GLN A 42 31.40 -10.08 7.51
C GLN A 42 30.31 -9.13 8.01
N PHE A 43 30.53 -8.53 9.19
CA PHE A 43 29.66 -7.46 9.70
C PHE A 43 29.50 -6.31 8.71
N ARG A 44 30.52 -6.06 7.88
CA ARG A 44 30.50 -5.08 6.79
C ARG A 44 29.39 -5.35 5.76
N VAL A 45 29.20 -6.60 5.35
CA VAL A 45 28.17 -6.96 4.35
C VAL A 45 26.77 -6.74 4.91
N ILE A 46 26.55 -7.14 6.16
CA ILE A 46 25.29 -6.92 6.89
C ILE A 46 24.97 -5.43 7.00
N TYR A 47 25.96 -4.64 7.40
CA TYR A 47 25.83 -3.20 7.51
C TYR A 47 25.36 -2.56 6.21
N HIS A 48 26.06 -2.83 5.09
CA HIS A 48 25.71 -2.28 3.79
C HIS A 48 24.39 -2.82 3.24
N ALA A 49 24.06 -4.09 3.51
CA ALA A 49 22.77 -4.66 3.13
C ALA A 49 21.62 -3.93 3.84
N MET A 50 21.74 -3.68 5.15
CA MET A 50 20.72 -2.93 5.89
C MET A 50 20.61 -1.48 5.41
N LEU A 51 21.75 -0.84 5.11
CA LEU A 51 21.77 0.52 4.57
C LEU A 51 21.11 0.59 3.18
N GLY A 52 21.37 -0.39 2.31
CA GLY A 52 20.72 -0.52 1.01
C GLY A 52 19.22 -0.79 1.10
N LEU A 53 18.80 -1.67 2.02
CA LEU A 53 17.40 -1.94 2.36
C LEU A 53 16.67 -0.67 2.79
N LEU A 54 17.23 0.09 3.72
CA LEU A 54 16.66 1.35 4.18
C LEU A 54 16.66 2.44 3.10
N GLY A 55 17.70 2.49 2.25
CA GLY A 55 17.72 3.34 1.07
C GLY A 55 16.57 3.02 0.11
N CYS A 56 16.31 1.73 -0.14
CA CYS A 56 15.17 1.29 -0.95
C CYS A 56 13.83 1.73 -0.33
N VAL A 57 13.68 1.59 1.00
CA VAL A 57 12.48 2.07 1.71
C VAL A 57 12.21 3.56 1.42
N ILE A 58 13.23 4.40 1.59
CA ILE A 58 13.10 5.84 1.36
C ILE A 58 12.77 6.13 -0.11
N TYR A 59 13.43 5.46 -1.04
CA TYR A 59 13.18 5.61 -2.47
C TYR A 59 11.74 5.27 -2.84
N PHE A 60 11.23 4.10 -2.42
CA PHE A 60 9.87 3.69 -2.75
C PHE A 60 8.81 4.58 -2.10
N TYR A 61 9.04 5.07 -0.88
CA TYR A 61 8.14 6.06 -0.28
C TYR A 61 8.20 7.43 -0.97
N ALA A 62 9.36 7.85 -1.47
CA ALA A 62 9.47 9.06 -2.28
C ALA A 62 8.71 8.92 -3.61
N VAL A 63 8.80 7.76 -4.26
CA VAL A 63 8.00 7.46 -5.46
C VAL A 63 6.50 7.43 -5.13
N ASP A 64 6.11 6.82 -4.01
CA ASP A 64 4.73 6.80 -3.53
C ASP A 64 4.19 8.23 -3.31
N PHE A 65 5.04 9.12 -2.79
CA PHE A 65 4.72 10.54 -2.61
C PHE A 65 4.54 11.27 -3.95
N ILE A 66 5.43 11.06 -4.93
CA ILE A 66 5.36 11.72 -6.24
C ILE A 66 4.16 11.22 -7.06
N THR A 67 3.84 9.94 -6.96
CA THR A 67 2.78 9.31 -7.76
C THR A 67 1.37 9.54 -7.22
N ASP A 68 1.25 10.15 -6.04
CA ASP A 68 -0.02 10.48 -5.38
C ASP A 68 -0.98 9.27 -5.28
N ASN A 69 -0.41 8.06 -5.23
CA ASN A 69 -1.12 6.80 -5.21
C ASN A 69 -0.86 6.07 -3.89
N PRO A 70 -1.54 6.46 -2.80
CA PRO A 70 -1.17 6.14 -1.41
C PRO A 70 -1.27 4.64 -1.04
N LEU A 71 -1.68 3.77 -1.96
CA LEU A 71 -1.79 2.31 -1.78
C LEU A 71 -1.32 1.53 -3.01
N GLY A 72 -0.51 2.17 -3.85
CA GLY A 72 0.05 1.62 -5.07
C GLY A 72 1.10 0.54 -4.82
N VAL A 73 1.69 0.05 -5.90
CA VAL A 73 2.73 -1.00 -5.85
C VAL A 73 3.97 -0.49 -5.10
N ALA A 74 4.35 0.78 -5.28
CA ALA A 74 5.46 1.41 -4.59
C ALA A 74 5.28 1.36 -3.06
N HIS A 75 4.10 1.71 -2.56
CA HIS A 75 3.77 1.63 -1.13
C HIS A 75 3.96 0.22 -0.56
N ARG A 76 3.45 -0.81 -1.26
CA ARG A 76 3.53 -2.21 -0.82
C ARG A 76 4.97 -2.72 -0.80
N ILE A 77 5.75 -2.36 -1.83
CA ILE A 77 7.16 -2.70 -1.92
C ILE A 77 7.96 -1.98 -0.81
N GLY A 78 7.66 -0.70 -0.56
CA GLY A 78 8.23 0.07 0.55
C GLY A 78 7.93 -0.57 1.91
N ASN A 79 6.69 -0.95 2.17
CA ASN A 79 6.28 -1.68 3.38
C ASN A 79 7.03 -3.02 3.53
N LEU A 80 7.27 -3.74 2.43
CA LEU A 80 8.04 -4.99 2.46
C LEU A 80 9.50 -4.75 2.82
N PHE A 81 10.18 -3.82 2.15
CA PHE A 81 11.57 -3.49 2.48
C PHE A 81 11.71 -2.95 3.91
N TYR A 82 10.73 -2.18 4.39
CA TYR A 82 10.69 -1.66 5.74
C TYR A 82 10.56 -2.78 6.78
N ALA A 83 9.65 -3.73 6.55
CA ALA A 83 9.51 -4.91 7.39
C ALA A 83 10.78 -5.78 7.40
N MET A 84 11.41 -5.97 6.24
CA MET A 84 12.69 -6.70 6.14
C MET A 84 13.80 -6.00 6.91
N ALA A 85 13.93 -4.67 6.77
CA ALA A 85 14.94 -3.90 7.50
C ALA A 85 14.75 -3.98 9.03
N LEU A 86 13.49 -3.93 9.51
CA LEU A 86 13.18 -4.08 10.93
C LEU A 86 13.45 -5.50 11.47
N LEU A 87 13.19 -6.52 10.66
CA LEU A 87 13.43 -7.92 11.04
C LEU A 87 14.89 -8.35 10.87
N PHE A 88 15.70 -7.56 10.16
CA PHE A 88 17.08 -7.91 9.88
C PHE A 88 17.94 -8.08 11.16
N PRO A 89 17.93 -7.15 12.14
CA PRO A 89 18.66 -7.32 13.39
C PRO A 89 18.26 -8.56 14.22
N PRO A 90 16.96 -8.83 14.51
CA PRO A 90 16.59 -9.99 15.30
C PRO A 90 16.84 -11.32 14.56
N VAL A 91 16.64 -11.37 13.24
CA VAL A 91 16.97 -12.56 12.43
C VAL A 91 18.48 -12.81 12.47
N PHE A 92 19.30 -11.77 12.33
CA PHE A 92 20.75 -11.90 12.44
C PHE A 92 21.18 -12.38 13.84
N ALA A 93 20.60 -11.84 14.90
CA ALA A 93 20.89 -12.27 16.28
C ALA A 93 20.55 -13.77 16.49
N LEU A 94 19.43 -14.23 15.95
CA LEU A 94 19.05 -15.65 15.96
C LEU A 94 20.05 -16.53 15.21
N VAL A 95 20.47 -16.11 14.01
CA VAL A 95 21.46 -16.85 13.23
C VAL A 95 22.80 -16.90 13.97
N ALA A 96 23.28 -15.77 14.50
CA ALA A 96 24.52 -15.71 15.28
C ALA A 96 24.46 -16.61 16.53
N ALA A 97 23.34 -16.58 17.26
CA ALA A 97 23.12 -17.47 18.41
C ALA A 97 23.11 -18.95 17.98
N SER A 98 22.47 -19.28 16.87
CA SER A 98 22.43 -20.66 16.36
C SER A 98 23.81 -21.20 15.99
N ILE A 99 24.69 -20.34 15.44
CA ILE A 99 26.07 -20.71 15.12
C ILE A 99 26.82 -21.05 16.42
N LYS A 100 26.62 -20.26 17.49
CA LYS A 100 27.24 -20.53 18.79
C LYS A 100 26.73 -21.81 19.45
N VAL A 101 25.43 -22.11 19.32
CA VAL A 101 24.86 -23.38 19.78
C VAL A 101 25.43 -24.55 18.98
N ALA A 102 25.54 -24.41 17.66
CA ALA A 102 26.10 -25.45 16.79
C ALA A 102 27.59 -25.72 17.08
N GLU A 103 28.39 -24.68 17.36
CA GLU A 103 29.78 -24.83 17.84
C GLU A 103 29.84 -25.63 19.14
N GLY A 104 28.92 -25.39 20.08
CA GLY A 104 28.82 -26.16 21.33
C GLY A 104 28.40 -27.62 21.12
N VAL A 105 27.54 -27.90 20.14
CA VAL A 105 27.09 -29.27 19.82
C VAL A 105 28.16 -30.08 19.10
N VAL A 106 28.92 -29.46 18.19
CA VAL A 106 30.06 -30.12 17.51
C VAL A 106 31.15 -30.52 18.51
N TRP A 107 31.33 -29.75 19.60
CA TRP A 107 32.22 -30.16 20.70
C TRP A 107 31.75 -31.45 21.42
N LEU A 108 30.45 -31.76 21.38
CA LEU A 108 29.85 -32.97 21.97
C LEU A 108 29.69 -34.14 20.97
N SER A 109 29.84 -33.90 19.67
CA SER A 109 29.60 -34.90 18.63
C SER A 109 30.67 -34.74 17.56
N ASP A 110 31.67 -35.62 17.58
CA ASP A 110 32.86 -35.69 16.69
C ASP A 110 32.56 -35.79 15.17
N SER A 111 31.32 -35.56 14.72
CA SER A 111 30.94 -35.59 13.30
C SER A 111 30.81 -34.18 12.72
N SER A 112 31.77 -33.80 11.88
CA SER A 112 31.81 -32.52 11.16
C SER A 112 30.64 -32.33 10.18
N LEU A 113 30.15 -33.42 9.59
CA LEU A 113 29.02 -33.42 8.63
C LEU A 113 27.68 -33.05 9.30
N ALA A 114 27.46 -33.49 10.53
CA ALA A 114 26.24 -33.17 11.27
C ALA A 114 26.16 -31.66 11.62
N GLY A 115 27.31 -31.05 11.90
CA GLY A 115 27.42 -29.61 12.17
C GLY A 115 27.11 -28.73 10.96
N GLU A 116 27.54 -29.12 9.75
CA GLU A 116 27.28 -28.34 8.54
C GLU A 116 25.83 -28.43 8.06
N ILE A 117 25.24 -29.64 8.07
CA ILE A 117 23.83 -29.83 7.69
C ILE A 117 22.89 -29.06 8.63
N SER A 118 23.20 -29.06 9.93
CA SER A 118 22.45 -28.30 10.94
C SER A 118 22.50 -26.78 10.68
N LYS A 119 23.68 -26.23 10.33
CA LYS A 119 23.83 -24.80 9.99
C LYS A 119 23.02 -24.39 8.75
N VAL A 120 22.97 -25.24 7.72
CA VAL A 120 22.19 -24.99 6.50
C VAL A 120 20.69 -25.04 6.79
N ALA A 121 20.25 -26.08 7.50
CA ALA A 121 18.85 -26.23 7.86
C ALA A 121 18.36 -25.05 8.71
N ILE A 122 19.13 -24.65 9.74
CA ILE A 122 18.72 -23.56 10.65
C ILE A 122 18.69 -22.21 9.94
N ALA A 123 19.67 -21.87 9.09
CA ALA A 123 19.63 -20.58 8.39
C ALA A 123 18.59 -20.55 7.27
N GLY A 124 18.37 -21.67 6.58
CA GLY A 124 17.29 -21.79 5.59
C GLY A 124 15.92 -21.58 6.26
N ILE A 125 15.71 -22.19 7.42
CA ILE A 125 14.51 -22.00 8.23
C ILE A 125 14.42 -20.56 8.74
N ALA A 126 15.48 -19.99 9.30
CA ALA A 126 15.48 -18.62 9.83
C ALA A 126 15.25 -17.57 8.74
N GLY A 127 15.89 -17.72 7.58
CA GLY A 127 15.71 -16.83 6.42
C GLY A 127 14.31 -16.95 5.81
N GLY A 128 13.84 -18.18 5.59
CA GLY A 128 12.50 -18.43 5.06
C GLY A 128 11.39 -17.94 6.00
N PHE A 129 11.53 -18.24 7.30
CA PHE A 129 10.61 -17.77 8.33
C PHE A 129 10.64 -16.25 8.49
N GLY A 130 11.84 -15.64 8.47
CA GLY A 130 12.01 -14.20 8.50
C GLY A 130 11.32 -13.49 7.32
N LEU A 131 11.44 -14.04 6.10
CA LEU A 131 10.75 -13.51 4.93
C LEU A 131 9.23 -13.66 5.03
N LEU A 132 8.75 -14.79 5.55
CA LEU A 132 7.33 -15.04 5.77
C LEU A 132 6.76 -14.06 6.81
N LEU A 133 7.46 -13.86 7.93
CA LEU A 133 7.12 -12.86 8.92
C LEU A 133 7.12 -11.45 8.33
N ALA A 134 8.12 -11.09 7.51
CA ALA A 134 8.18 -9.78 6.85
C ALA A 134 6.98 -9.57 5.92
N ARG A 135 6.57 -10.61 5.18
CA ARG A 135 5.37 -10.57 4.33
C ARG A 135 4.09 -10.41 5.15
N CYS A 136 3.95 -11.16 6.25
CA CYS A 136 2.80 -11.04 7.15
C CYS A 136 2.73 -9.65 7.80
N ALA A 137 3.86 -9.15 8.31
CA ALA A 137 3.97 -7.83 8.91
C ALA A 137 3.65 -6.71 7.90
N SER A 138 4.20 -6.80 6.69
CA SER A 138 3.91 -5.86 5.60
C SER A 138 2.42 -5.89 5.20
N GLY A 139 1.81 -7.08 5.14
CA GLY A 139 0.38 -7.23 4.90
C GLY A 139 -0.47 -6.59 6.00
N HIS A 140 -0.10 -6.79 7.26
CA HIS A 140 -0.77 -6.17 8.40
C HIS A 140 -0.65 -4.64 8.39
N MET A 141 0.55 -4.10 8.12
CA MET A 141 0.76 -2.65 7.98
C MET A 141 -0.09 -2.07 6.86
N THR A 142 -0.12 -2.74 5.69
CA THR A 142 -0.91 -2.29 4.53
C THR A 142 -2.42 -2.27 4.83
N ARG A 143 -2.93 -3.21 5.64
CA ARG A 143 -4.33 -3.19 6.10
C ARG A 143 -4.60 -1.99 7.01
N ARG A 144 -3.73 -1.76 7.99
CA ARG A 144 -3.84 -0.62 8.91
C ARG A 144 -3.76 0.73 8.18
N ASP A 145 -2.83 0.87 7.24
CA ASP A 145 -2.68 2.05 6.39
C ASP A 145 -3.97 2.37 5.62
N ARG A 146 -4.64 1.31 5.16
CA ARG A 146 -5.90 1.44 4.44
C ARG A 146 -7.05 1.82 5.35
N GLU A 147 -7.19 1.21 6.52
CA GLU A 147 -8.22 1.58 7.50
C GLU A 147 -8.09 3.06 7.90
N GLU A 148 -6.87 3.54 8.13
CA GLU A 148 -6.61 4.94 8.43
C GLU A 148 -6.96 5.86 7.25
N ASN A 149 -6.62 5.47 6.00
CA ASN A 149 -7.03 6.22 4.82
C ASN A 149 -8.56 6.26 4.66
N VAL A 150 -9.28 5.15 4.92
CA VAL A 150 -10.75 5.09 4.89
C VAL A 150 -11.35 6.03 5.94
N ASN A 151 -10.84 6.00 7.16
CA ASN A 151 -11.29 6.87 8.25
C ASN A 151 -10.99 8.35 7.96
N ARG A 152 -9.80 8.66 7.43
CA ARG A 152 -9.43 10.02 7.04
C ARG A 152 -10.37 10.55 5.95
N LEU A 153 -10.65 9.76 4.92
CA LEU A 153 -11.58 10.14 3.85
C LEU A 153 -13.01 10.34 4.37
N ALA A 154 -13.44 9.53 5.35
CA ALA A 154 -14.74 9.70 6.00
C ALA A 154 -14.85 11.02 6.78
N PHE A 155 -13.77 11.42 7.45
CA PHE A 155 -13.71 12.71 8.14
C PHE A 155 -13.66 13.88 7.15
N GLN A 156 -12.82 13.77 6.12
CA GLN A 156 -12.70 14.78 5.06
C GLN A 156 -14.02 14.98 4.32
N SER A 157 -14.75 13.92 3.96
CA SER A 157 -16.03 14.05 3.26
C SER A 157 -17.05 14.86 4.07
N LYS A 158 -17.11 14.64 5.39
CA LYS A 158 -17.99 15.42 6.29
C LYS A 158 -17.58 16.89 6.32
N GLY A 159 -16.28 17.16 6.48
CA GLY A 159 -15.76 18.53 6.48
C GLY A 159 -15.97 19.27 5.16
N HIS A 160 -15.82 18.57 4.02
CA HIS A 160 -16.13 19.12 2.70
C HIS A 160 -17.62 19.47 2.56
N LEU A 161 -18.52 18.58 3.01
CA LEU A 161 -19.95 18.85 2.95
C LEU A 161 -20.35 20.05 3.81
N GLN A 162 -19.86 20.11 5.04
CA GLN A 162 -20.15 21.23 5.95
C GLN A 162 -19.62 22.56 5.40
N ARG A 163 -18.40 22.60 4.86
CA ARG A 163 -17.87 23.81 4.23
C ARG A 163 -18.67 24.24 3.00
N ALA A 164 -19.19 23.28 2.22
CA ALA A 164 -20.06 23.61 1.10
C ALA A 164 -21.38 24.24 1.55
N GLU A 165 -21.90 23.83 2.72
CA GLU A 165 -23.08 24.44 3.36
C GLU A 165 -22.77 25.89 3.81
N GLU A 166 -21.66 26.09 4.52
CA GLU A 166 -21.21 27.41 4.96
C GLU A 166 -20.96 28.37 3.78
N LEU A 167 -20.42 27.87 2.67
CA LEU A 167 -20.20 28.66 1.44
C LEU A 167 -21.52 29.04 0.76
N LEU A 168 -22.54 28.19 0.82
CA LEU A 168 -23.86 28.51 0.29
C LEU A 168 -24.52 29.61 1.11
N GLU A 169 -24.46 29.51 2.44
CA GLU A 169 -24.95 30.55 3.36
C GLU A 169 -24.19 31.88 3.20
N GLY A 170 -22.90 31.83 2.90
CA GLY A 170 -22.06 32.99 2.60
C GLY A 170 -22.24 33.60 1.20
N GLY A 171 -23.10 33.03 0.34
CA GLY A 171 -23.32 33.51 -1.02
C GLY A 171 -22.20 33.20 -2.03
N HIS A 172 -21.27 32.31 -1.69
CA HIS A 172 -20.15 31.91 -2.53
C HIS A 172 -20.49 30.69 -3.40
N HIS A 173 -21.45 30.87 -4.30
CA HIS A 173 -22.11 29.80 -5.06
C HIS A 173 -21.18 28.95 -5.95
N ASP A 174 -20.19 29.57 -6.58
CA ASP A 174 -19.18 28.90 -7.41
C ASP A 174 -18.29 27.95 -6.59
N LEU A 175 -17.92 28.36 -5.37
CA LEU A 175 -17.12 27.56 -4.44
C LEU A 175 -17.89 26.37 -3.86
N VAL A 176 -19.22 26.47 -3.74
CA VAL A 176 -20.08 25.34 -3.32
C VAL A 176 -19.88 24.14 -4.23
N ALA A 177 -19.87 24.34 -5.55
CA ALA A 177 -19.70 23.26 -6.52
C ALA A 177 -18.34 22.57 -6.40
N LEU A 178 -17.28 23.33 -6.11
CA LEU A 178 -15.93 22.80 -5.87
C LEU A 178 -15.87 21.94 -4.62
N GLU A 179 -16.38 22.45 -3.51
CA GLU A 179 -16.24 21.82 -2.21
C GLU A 179 -17.20 20.62 -2.05
N ALA A 180 -18.42 20.74 -2.55
CA ALA A 180 -19.37 19.62 -2.62
C ALA A 180 -18.83 18.49 -3.51
N PHE A 181 -18.17 18.80 -4.63
CA PHE A 181 -17.59 17.77 -5.48
C PHE A 181 -16.38 17.07 -4.84
N ARG A 182 -15.58 17.76 -4.02
CA ARG A 182 -14.53 17.12 -3.19
C ARG A 182 -15.11 16.13 -2.17
N CYS A 183 -16.31 16.41 -1.65
CA CYS A 183 -17.04 15.44 -0.83
C CYS A 183 -17.35 14.18 -1.65
N VAL A 184 -17.87 14.33 -2.87
CA VAL A 184 -18.15 13.20 -3.78
C VAL A 184 -16.88 12.38 -4.06
N GLU A 185 -15.76 13.05 -4.42
CA GLU A 185 -14.48 12.38 -4.64
C GLU A 185 -14.02 11.57 -3.42
N SER A 186 -14.10 12.17 -2.23
CA SER A 186 -13.72 11.51 -0.97
C SER A 186 -14.59 10.27 -0.68
N VAL A 187 -15.89 10.36 -0.92
CA VAL A 187 -16.84 9.24 -0.70
C VAL A 187 -16.59 8.11 -1.70
N LEU A 188 -16.37 8.43 -2.98
CA LEU A 188 -16.06 7.42 -4.00
C LEU A 188 -14.73 6.74 -3.75
N GLN A 189 -13.68 7.51 -3.42
CA GLN A 189 -12.39 6.96 -3.05
C GLN A 189 -12.52 6.03 -1.83
N ARG A 190 -13.24 6.47 -0.79
CA ARG A 190 -13.49 5.65 0.40
C ARG A 190 -14.17 4.34 0.04
N ALA A 191 -15.25 4.36 -0.74
CA ALA A 191 -16.01 3.16 -1.09
C ALA A 191 -15.20 2.18 -1.96
N LEU A 192 -14.39 2.70 -2.87
CA LEU A 192 -13.44 1.90 -3.67
C LEU A 192 -12.36 1.27 -2.80
N LEU A 193 -11.77 2.05 -1.89
CA LEU A 193 -10.79 1.54 -0.93
C LEU A 193 -11.42 0.50 -0.03
N ASP A 194 -12.64 0.70 0.47
CA ASP A 194 -13.32 -0.26 1.33
C ASP A 194 -13.55 -1.60 0.60
N GLY A 195 -13.88 -1.54 -0.70
CA GLY A 195 -14.11 -2.71 -1.55
C GLY A 195 -12.87 -3.37 -2.18
N ASN A 196 -11.65 -3.14 -1.67
CA ASN A 196 -10.39 -3.72 -2.18
C ASN A 196 -10.03 -3.34 -3.63
N VAL A 197 -10.62 -2.27 -4.18
CA VAL A 197 -10.33 -1.87 -5.55
C VAL A 197 -9.08 -1.01 -5.59
N ALA A 198 -8.13 -1.37 -6.46
CA ALA A 198 -6.93 -0.57 -6.67
C ALA A 198 -7.29 0.76 -7.36
N ILE A 199 -6.99 1.86 -6.69
CA ILE A 199 -7.18 3.21 -7.23
C ILE A 199 -5.83 3.66 -7.79
N SER A 200 -5.75 3.90 -9.10
CA SER A 200 -4.53 4.39 -9.74
C SER A 200 -4.35 5.90 -9.66
N SER A 201 -5.42 6.65 -9.36
CA SER A 201 -5.41 8.11 -9.31
C SER A 201 -6.55 8.67 -8.47
N SER A 202 -6.29 9.79 -7.79
CA SER A 202 -7.28 10.61 -7.09
C SER A 202 -8.11 11.51 -8.02
N ARG A 203 -7.84 11.53 -9.34
CA ARG A 203 -8.52 12.42 -10.30
C ARG A 203 -9.96 11.97 -10.56
N ALA A 204 -10.94 12.86 -10.42
CA ALA A 204 -12.36 12.60 -10.68
C ALA A 204 -12.68 11.93 -12.03
N ASN A 205 -12.00 12.34 -13.11
CA ASN A 205 -12.21 11.78 -14.44
C ASN A 205 -11.96 10.27 -14.51
N GLN A 206 -11.09 9.74 -13.64
CA GLN A 206 -10.79 8.32 -13.55
C GLN A 206 -11.61 7.64 -12.45
N LEU A 207 -11.94 8.36 -11.37
CA LEU A 207 -12.69 7.80 -10.25
C LEU A 207 -14.11 7.38 -10.61
N ILE A 208 -14.87 8.19 -11.36
CA ILE A 208 -16.27 7.85 -11.70
C ILE A 208 -16.35 6.56 -12.55
N PRO A 209 -15.58 6.40 -13.66
CA PRO A 209 -15.58 5.15 -14.42
C PRO A 209 -15.08 3.93 -13.64
N ILE A 210 -14.12 4.11 -12.73
CA ILE A 210 -13.63 3.02 -11.86
C ILE A 210 -14.73 2.61 -10.86
N ALA A 211 -15.37 3.59 -10.22
CA ALA A 211 -16.46 3.36 -9.27
C ALA A 211 -17.69 2.72 -9.92
N ALA A 212 -18.06 3.13 -11.14
CA ALA A 212 -19.13 2.51 -11.90
C ALA A 212 -18.82 1.04 -12.23
N ARG A 213 -17.63 0.75 -12.77
CA ARG A 213 -17.20 -0.63 -13.07
C ARG A 213 -17.11 -1.54 -11.84
N ALA A 214 -16.78 -0.96 -10.69
CA ALA A 214 -16.72 -1.66 -9.42
C ALA A 214 -18.09 -1.82 -8.73
N GLY A 215 -19.18 -1.35 -9.36
CA GLY A 215 -20.53 -1.40 -8.80
C GLY A 215 -20.72 -0.55 -7.53
N VAL A 216 -19.82 0.41 -7.28
CA VAL A 216 -19.92 1.38 -6.17
C VAL A 216 -21.02 2.40 -6.44
N ILE A 217 -21.12 2.82 -7.71
CA ILE A 217 -22.16 3.71 -8.21
C ILE A 217 -23.23 2.85 -8.91
N PRO A 218 -24.51 2.95 -8.53
CA PRO A 218 -25.59 2.32 -9.27
C PRO A 218 -25.64 2.81 -10.73
N GLU A 219 -25.84 1.91 -11.71
CA GLU A 219 -25.78 2.25 -13.14
C GLU A 219 -26.70 3.42 -13.53
N HIS A 220 -27.90 3.47 -12.95
CA HIS A 220 -28.88 4.54 -13.20
C HIS A 220 -28.43 5.93 -12.70
N LEU A 221 -27.45 6.01 -11.78
CA LEU A 221 -26.94 7.26 -11.23
C LEU A 221 -25.66 7.74 -11.91
N VAL A 222 -25.01 6.92 -12.75
CA VAL A 222 -23.75 7.28 -13.42
C VAL A 222 -23.91 8.58 -14.24
N GLY A 223 -25.06 8.77 -14.89
CA GLY A 223 -25.39 10.01 -15.60
C GLY A 223 -25.36 11.24 -14.69
N VAL A 224 -25.97 11.14 -13.50
CA VAL A 224 -26.04 12.23 -12.52
C VAL A 224 -24.65 12.61 -11.97
N PHE A 225 -23.78 11.62 -11.74
CA PHE A 225 -22.38 11.89 -11.39
C PHE A 225 -21.63 12.62 -12.52
N HIS A 226 -21.93 12.30 -13.78
CA HIS A 226 -21.36 13.01 -14.92
C HIS A 226 -21.87 14.45 -15.00
N GLU A 227 -23.15 14.68 -14.77
CA GLU A 227 -23.75 16.02 -14.72
C GLU A 227 -23.10 16.90 -13.64
N LEU A 228 -22.90 16.38 -12.41
CA LEU A 228 -22.18 17.10 -11.36
C LEU A 228 -20.76 17.47 -11.78
N ARG A 229 -20.05 16.55 -12.47
CA ARG A 229 -18.71 16.84 -12.98
C ARG A 229 -18.72 17.96 -14.00
N VAL A 230 -19.69 17.98 -14.91
CA VAL A 230 -19.86 19.04 -15.91
C VAL A 230 -20.20 20.37 -15.22
N ALA A 231 -21.12 20.37 -14.26
CA ALA A 231 -21.49 21.56 -13.50
C ALA A 231 -20.32 22.12 -12.67
N ARG A 232 -19.50 21.27 -12.06
CA ARG A 232 -18.26 21.67 -11.37
C ARG A 232 -17.28 22.30 -12.34
N ASN A 233 -17.09 21.73 -13.52
CA ASN A 233 -16.19 22.31 -14.52
C ASN A 233 -16.72 23.66 -15.04
N ARG A 234 -18.04 23.81 -15.16
CA ARG A 234 -18.68 25.08 -15.52
C ARG A 234 -18.36 26.15 -14.47
N ALA A 235 -18.56 25.85 -13.19
CA ALA A 235 -18.28 26.75 -12.07
C ALA A 235 -16.81 27.20 -12.00
N VAL A 236 -15.87 26.35 -12.44
CA VAL A 236 -14.42 26.65 -12.35
C VAL A 236 -13.88 27.37 -13.58
N HIS A 237 -14.38 27.02 -14.77
CA HIS A 237 -13.74 27.41 -16.03
C HIS A 237 -14.56 28.37 -16.88
N THR A 238 -15.82 28.61 -16.53
CA THR A 238 -16.71 29.49 -17.30
C THR A 238 -16.86 30.81 -16.56
N ARG A 239 -16.95 31.91 -17.31
CA ARG A 239 -17.26 33.24 -16.75
C ARG A 239 -18.75 33.41 -16.42
N ASP A 240 -19.56 32.41 -16.74
CA ASP A 240 -21.00 32.41 -16.47
C ASP A 240 -21.23 32.39 -14.95
N GLU A 241 -22.12 33.25 -14.47
CA GLU A 241 -22.50 33.29 -13.06
C GLU A 241 -23.13 31.97 -12.63
N PHE A 242 -22.51 31.31 -11.65
CA PHE A 242 -23.07 30.13 -11.01
C PHE A 242 -24.09 30.59 -9.97
N THR A 243 -25.38 30.39 -10.24
CA THR A 243 -26.45 31.00 -9.44
C THR A 243 -26.69 30.27 -8.12
N ASP A 244 -27.38 30.93 -7.19
CA ASP A 244 -27.85 30.31 -5.93
C ASP A 244 -28.67 29.04 -6.15
N LYS A 245 -29.51 29.04 -7.19
CA LYS A 245 -30.30 27.86 -7.59
C LYS A 245 -29.40 26.71 -8.05
N ASP A 246 -28.37 27.00 -8.84
CA ASP A 246 -27.40 25.99 -9.29
C ASP A 246 -26.64 25.40 -8.10
N ALA A 247 -26.19 26.25 -7.16
CA ALA A 247 -25.47 25.82 -5.96
C ALA A 247 -26.33 24.98 -5.01
N SER A 248 -27.56 25.41 -4.75
CA SER A 248 -28.51 24.65 -3.94
C SER A 248 -28.82 23.29 -4.56
N TRP A 249 -29.09 23.25 -5.87
CA TRP A 249 -29.29 21.98 -6.60
C TRP A 249 -28.05 21.08 -6.53
N PHE A 250 -26.85 21.63 -6.69
CA PHE A 250 -25.60 20.87 -6.67
C PHE A 250 -25.37 20.23 -5.29
N LEU A 251 -25.58 21.00 -4.22
CA LEU A 251 -25.41 20.54 -2.86
C LEU A 251 -26.44 19.45 -2.49
N ASP A 252 -27.71 19.67 -2.82
CA ASP A 252 -28.77 18.68 -2.58
C ASP A 252 -28.56 17.39 -3.38
N THR A 253 -28.14 17.51 -4.63
CA THR A 253 -27.80 16.35 -5.47
C THR A 253 -26.61 15.60 -4.88
N THR A 254 -25.59 16.33 -4.40
CA THR A 254 -24.45 15.73 -3.71
C THR A 254 -24.90 14.93 -2.48
N ARG A 255 -25.74 15.50 -1.61
CA ARG A 255 -26.29 14.82 -0.41
C ARG A 255 -27.03 13.53 -0.78
N LYS A 256 -27.86 13.56 -1.82
CA LYS A 256 -28.59 12.38 -2.30
C LYS A 256 -27.64 11.31 -2.83
N LEU A 257 -26.64 11.70 -3.63
CA LEU A 257 -25.70 10.76 -4.22
C LEU A 257 -24.79 10.10 -3.18
N ILE A 258 -24.25 10.85 -2.21
CA ILE A 258 -23.38 10.25 -1.19
C ILE A 258 -24.10 9.18 -0.37
N GLY A 259 -25.41 9.32 -0.13
CA GLY A 259 -26.23 8.30 0.54
C GLY A 259 -26.52 7.08 -0.33
N SER A 260 -26.39 7.21 -1.64
CA SER A 260 -26.61 6.12 -2.61
C SER A 260 -25.35 5.28 -2.90
N VAL A 261 -24.16 5.80 -2.57
CA VAL A 261 -22.88 5.11 -2.76
C VAL A 261 -22.80 3.91 -1.83
N ARG A 262 -22.56 2.73 -2.41
CA ARG A 262 -22.42 1.47 -1.66
C ARG A 262 -20.98 0.98 -1.69
N GLY A 263 -20.61 0.08 -0.77
CA GLY A 263 -19.32 -0.62 -0.84
C GLY A 263 -19.17 -1.35 -2.17
N ALA A 264 -17.95 -1.42 -2.71
CA ALA A 264 -17.72 -2.03 -4.02
C ALA A 264 -18.16 -3.49 -4.01
N ARG A 265 -18.92 -3.88 -5.04
CA ARG A 265 -19.20 -5.29 -5.31
C ARG A 265 -17.99 -5.82 -6.06
N VAL A 266 -17.11 -6.54 -5.37
CA VAL A 266 -16.08 -7.31 -6.07
C VAL A 266 -16.81 -8.23 -7.03
N ALA A 267 -16.58 -8.07 -8.34
CA ALA A 267 -17.16 -8.94 -9.33
C ALA A 267 -16.65 -10.36 -9.09
N GLU A 268 -17.44 -11.18 -8.40
CA GLU A 268 -17.26 -12.64 -8.29
C GLU A 268 -17.44 -13.36 -9.65
N GLY A 269 -17.49 -12.63 -10.76
CA GLY A 269 -17.84 -13.16 -12.09
C GLY A 269 -16.72 -13.81 -12.89
N ASN A 270 -15.51 -14.02 -12.35
CA ASN A 270 -14.40 -14.61 -13.13
C ASN A 270 -13.73 -15.86 -12.52
N ARG A 271 -14.25 -16.40 -11.40
CA ARG A 271 -13.85 -17.75 -10.93
C ARG A 271 -14.76 -18.86 -11.46
N ASP A 272 -16.02 -18.57 -11.79
CA ASP A 272 -16.96 -19.60 -12.24
C ASP A 272 -16.94 -19.89 -13.75
N LYS A 273 -16.30 -19.05 -14.57
CA LYS A 273 -16.19 -19.30 -16.02
C LYS A 273 -15.04 -20.21 -16.43
N MET A 274 -14.20 -20.66 -15.50
CA MET A 274 -13.15 -21.67 -15.75
C MET A 274 -13.52 -23.08 -15.26
N ALA A 275 -14.64 -23.26 -14.54
CA ALA A 275 -15.01 -24.57 -13.98
C ALA A 275 -16.00 -25.38 -14.81
N CYS A 276 -16.63 -24.81 -15.83
CA CYS A 276 -17.63 -25.51 -16.66
C CYS A 276 -17.52 -25.15 -18.15
N GLN A 277 -16.45 -25.62 -18.80
CA GLN A 277 -16.52 -25.95 -20.23
C GLN A 277 -16.11 -27.41 -20.41
N PRO A 278 -17.02 -28.31 -20.82
CA PRO A 278 -16.61 -29.64 -21.24
C PRO A 278 -15.78 -29.51 -22.52
N LEU A 279 -14.61 -30.16 -22.51
CA LEU A 279 -13.71 -30.25 -23.66
C LEU A 279 -14.48 -30.67 -24.93
N PRO A 280 -14.43 -29.91 -26.03
CA PRO A 280 -15.04 -30.32 -27.27
C PRO A 280 -14.21 -31.45 -27.90
N GLY A 281 -14.83 -32.63 -27.96
CA GLY A 281 -14.70 -33.61 -29.05
C GLY A 281 -13.31 -33.92 -29.57
N GLY A 282 -12.66 -34.93 -28.99
CA GLY A 282 -11.64 -35.69 -29.69
C GLY A 282 -12.29 -36.51 -30.82
N ARG A 283 -12.09 -36.09 -32.07
CA ARG A 283 -12.18 -36.98 -33.24
C ARG A 283 -10.92 -36.85 -34.09
N ALA A 284 -10.34 -38.01 -34.33
CA ALA A 284 -9.14 -38.31 -35.08
C ALA A 284 -9.12 -37.74 -36.49
N VAL A 285 -7.94 -37.33 -36.95
CA VAL A 285 -7.37 -37.66 -38.27
C VAL A 285 -5.84 -37.59 -38.13
N ALA A 286 -5.15 -38.71 -38.35
CA ALA A 286 -3.76 -38.70 -38.82
C ALA A 286 -3.56 -39.92 -39.72
N GLU A 287 -3.24 -39.60 -40.96
CA GLU A 287 -2.91 -40.48 -42.07
C GLU A 287 -1.67 -41.35 -41.77
N GLY A 288 -1.65 -42.55 -42.35
CA GLY A 288 -0.59 -43.54 -42.25
C GLY A 288 -1.12 -44.94 -42.49
#